data_AF-A0A928J437-F1
#
_entry.id   AF-A0A928J437-F1
#
_cell.length_a   1.000
_cell.length_b   1.000
_cell.length_c   1.000
_cell.angle_alpha   90.00
_cell.angle_beta   90.00
_cell.angle_gamma   90.00
#
_symmetry.space_group_name_H-M   'P 1'
#
loop_
_entity.id
_entity.type
_entity.pdbx_description
1 polymer ?
#
loop_
_entity_poly.entity_id
_entity_poly.type
_entity_poly.pdbx_seq_one_letter_code
_entity_poly.pdbx_strand_id
1 'polypeptide(L)'
;MFIYSMRAGTLRFFGIVFVALIGLVALVAFVPELQPAAATESEAVESETVSYEKIRSNEDRIAFLAQFGWQVDTSPTESTTVTIPREFDKVFAAYNELQRGQGLDLSAYAGRTVERYTYTVTNYENYAGTVYANLLIYRGRVIGGDICSADSAGFVQGFTK
;
A
#
# COMPACT_ATOMS: atom_id res chain seq x y z
N MET A 1 64.28 5.90 37.60
CA MET A 1 64.48 4.44 37.68
C MET A 1 63.17 3.81 38.11
N PHE A 2 62.72 2.77 37.40
CA PHE A 2 61.47 2.03 37.62
C PHE A 2 61.21 1.71 39.10
N ILE A 3 59.95 1.70 39.54
CA ILE A 3 59.17 0.53 39.97
C ILE A 3 57.69 0.97 40.12
N TYR A 4 56.80 0.46 39.26
CA TYR A 4 55.34 0.51 39.46
C TYR A 4 54.95 -0.80 40.15
N SER A 5 54.45 -0.68 41.38
CA SER A 5 53.99 -1.81 42.20
C SER A 5 52.62 -2.29 41.69
N MET A 6 52.49 -3.58 41.41
CA MET A 6 51.21 -4.24 41.21
C MET A 6 50.52 -4.47 42.56
N ARG A 7 49.21 -4.20 42.65
CA ARG A 7 48.32 -4.87 43.61
C ARG A 7 46.93 -5.09 43.01
N ALA A 8 46.56 -6.37 42.93
CA ALA A 8 45.40 -6.92 42.24
C ALA A 8 44.04 -6.60 42.89
N GLY A 9 42.98 -6.53 42.09
CA GLY A 9 41.62 -6.50 42.62
C GLY A 9 40.44 -6.28 41.65
N THR A 10 40.35 -6.95 40.49
CA THR A 10 39.17 -6.79 39.59
C THR A 10 38.73 -8.06 38.84
N LEU A 11 38.82 -9.26 39.44
CA LEU A 11 38.46 -10.53 38.75
C LEU A 11 37.14 -11.20 39.19
N ARG A 12 36.26 -10.51 39.93
CA ARG A 12 34.98 -11.11 40.41
C ARG A 12 33.70 -10.64 39.72
N PHE A 13 33.76 -9.64 38.82
CA PHE A 13 32.55 -9.13 38.16
C PHE A 13 32.26 -9.76 36.78
N PHE A 14 33.25 -10.30 36.07
CA PHE A 14 33.04 -10.87 34.73
C PHE A 14 32.44 -12.29 34.73
N GLY A 15 32.54 -13.05 35.83
CA GLY A 15 32.04 -14.43 35.90
C GLY A 15 30.52 -14.56 35.98
N ILE A 16 29.82 -13.56 36.52
CA ILE A 16 28.36 -13.64 36.75
C ILE A 16 27.57 -13.30 35.47
N VAL A 17 28.09 -12.41 34.62
CA VAL A 17 27.44 -12.01 33.36
C VAL A 17 27.49 -13.13 32.32
N PHE A 18 28.54 -13.96 32.32
CA PHE A 18 28.69 -15.04 31.33
C PHE A 18 27.83 -16.27 31.67
N VAL A 19 27.58 -16.55 32.96
CA VAL A 19 26.74 -17.69 33.40
C VAL A 19 25.26 -17.45 33.12
N ALA A 20 24.79 -16.20 33.18
CA ALA A 20 23.41 -15.86 32.85
C ALA A 20 23.09 -16.00 31.35
N LEU A 21 24.07 -15.74 30.48
CA LEU A 21 23.91 -15.79 29.02
C LEU A 21 23.89 -17.22 28.47
N ILE A 22 24.64 -18.14 29.08
CA ILE A 22 24.66 -19.57 28.71
C ILE A 22 23.37 -20.27 29.19
N GLY A 23 22.83 -19.89 30.34
CA GLY A 23 21.56 -20.43 30.85
C GLY A 23 20.35 -20.11 29.95
N LEU A 24 20.34 -18.92 29.31
CA LEU A 24 19.26 -18.52 28.41
C LEU A 24 19.27 -19.28 27.08
N VAL A 25 20.46 -19.54 26.52
CA VAL A 25 20.62 -20.29 25.26
C VAL A 25 20.33 -21.79 25.46
N ALA A 26 20.67 -22.36 26.61
CA ALA A 26 20.35 -23.75 26.93
C ALA A 26 18.85 -24.00 27.13
N LEU A 27 18.07 -22.98 27.50
CA LEU A 27 16.62 -23.09 27.70
C LEU A 27 15.85 -23.10 26.36
N VAL A 28 16.38 -22.45 25.31
CA VAL A 28 15.80 -22.45 23.96
C VAL A 28 16.08 -23.78 23.22
N ALA A 29 17.18 -24.47 23.54
CA ALA A 29 17.56 -25.72 22.86
C ALA A 29 16.90 -27.00 23.40
N PHE A 30 16.15 -26.93 24.52
CA PHE A 30 15.58 -28.10 25.19
C PHE A 30 14.04 -28.05 25.30
N VAL A 31 13.35 -27.41 24.35
CA VAL A 31 11.90 -27.56 24.22
C VAL A 31 11.61 -28.58 23.12
N PRO A 32 11.04 -29.75 23.46
CA PRO A 32 10.78 -30.80 22.49
C PRO A 32 9.63 -30.37 21.57
N GLU A 33 9.88 -30.47 20.29
CA GLU A 33 8.91 -30.26 19.23
C GLU A 33 7.83 -31.35 19.29
N LEU A 34 6.64 -30.97 19.78
CA LEU A 34 5.41 -31.77 19.73
C LEU A 34 4.23 -30.86 19.34
N GLN A 35 3.93 -30.91 18.03
CA GLN A 35 2.76 -30.48 17.26
C GLN A 35 1.38 -30.57 17.98
N PRO A 36 0.25 -30.13 17.36
CA PRO A 36 -0.25 -28.78 17.00
C PRO A 36 -1.48 -28.38 17.85
N ALA A 37 -1.75 -27.09 18.05
CA ALA A 37 -3.11 -26.51 18.10
C ALA A 37 -3.05 -25.06 18.62
N ALA A 38 -3.56 -24.15 17.80
CA ALA A 38 -4.24 -22.92 18.24
C ALA A 38 -3.51 -22.10 19.32
N ALA A 39 -2.44 -21.41 18.93
CA ALA A 39 -2.07 -20.16 19.56
C ALA A 39 -1.68 -19.21 18.43
N THR A 40 -2.68 -18.45 17.99
CA THR A 40 -2.60 -17.31 17.09
C THR A 40 -1.31 -16.55 17.32
N GLU A 41 -0.36 -16.74 16.41
CA GLU A 41 0.61 -15.70 16.08
C GLU A 41 -0.25 -14.49 15.75
N SER A 42 -0.29 -13.54 16.67
CA SER A 42 -0.85 -12.23 16.40
C SER A 42 0.14 -11.57 15.45
N GLU A 43 0.09 -11.96 14.18
CA GLU A 43 0.42 -11.08 13.08
C GLU A 43 -0.29 -9.77 13.41
N ALA A 44 0.50 -8.75 13.71
CA ALA A 44 -0.02 -7.40 13.67
C ALA A 44 -0.53 -7.24 12.24
N VAL A 45 -1.85 -7.34 12.09
CA VAL A 45 -2.55 -6.95 10.88
C VAL A 45 -2.16 -5.50 10.67
N GLU A 46 -1.15 -5.30 9.83
CA GLU A 46 -0.85 -4.03 9.23
C GLU A 46 -2.16 -3.65 8.58
N SER A 47 -2.89 -2.73 9.21
CA SER A 47 -4.08 -2.17 8.61
C SER A 47 -3.56 -1.54 7.33
N GLU A 48 -3.81 -2.17 6.18
CA GLU A 48 -3.31 -1.74 4.88
C GLU A 48 -3.84 -0.33 4.60
N THR A 49 -3.12 0.69 5.07
CA THR A 49 -3.45 2.07 4.78
C THR A 49 -3.09 2.30 3.33
N VAL A 50 -4.09 2.23 2.45
CA VAL A 50 -3.92 2.51 1.03
C VAL A 50 -3.20 3.85 0.87
N SER A 51 -2.07 3.83 0.18
CA SER A 51 -1.25 5.02 -0.08
C SER A 51 -1.68 5.68 -1.38
N TYR A 52 -2.30 6.86 -1.27
CA TYR A 52 -2.70 7.70 -2.40
C TYR A 52 -1.62 8.70 -2.83
N GLU A 53 -0.50 8.76 -2.13
CA GLU A 53 0.54 9.78 -2.32
C GLU A 53 1.78 9.23 -3.05
N LYS A 54 2.62 10.13 -3.56
CA LYS A 54 3.90 9.84 -4.22
C LYS A 54 3.79 9.06 -5.54
N ILE A 55 2.66 9.14 -6.23
CA ILE A 55 2.43 8.48 -7.51
C ILE A 55 2.96 9.35 -8.64
N ARG A 56 4.21 9.13 -9.08
CA ARG A 56 4.89 9.99 -10.08
C ARG A 56 5.32 9.24 -11.33
N SER A 57 5.66 7.97 -11.19
CA SER A 57 6.10 7.10 -12.27
C SER A 57 4.99 6.18 -12.74
N ASN A 58 5.23 5.46 -13.84
CA ASN A 58 4.32 4.43 -14.31
C ASN A 58 4.23 3.26 -13.33
N GLU A 59 5.38 2.89 -12.77
CA GLU A 59 5.53 1.83 -11.79
C GLU A 59 4.72 2.15 -10.52
N ASP A 60 4.74 3.40 -10.06
CA ASP A 60 3.93 3.82 -8.91
C ASP A 60 2.42 3.69 -9.18
N ARG A 61 1.98 3.99 -10.41
CA ARG A 61 0.56 3.88 -10.81
C ARG A 61 0.09 2.43 -10.84
N ILE A 62 0.92 1.53 -11.38
CA ILE A 62 0.65 0.09 -11.38
C ILE A 62 0.64 -0.45 -9.95
N ALA A 63 1.63 -0.05 -9.14
CA ALA A 63 1.69 -0.42 -7.72
C ALA A 63 0.48 0.09 -6.94
N PHE A 64 -0.01 1.30 -7.24
CA PHE A 64 -1.23 1.84 -6.64
C PHE A 64 -2.45 0.95 -6.92
N LEU A 65 -2.65 0.56 -8.18
CA LEU A 65 -3.76 -0.33 -8.55
C LEU A 65 -3.62 -1.72 -7.92
N ALA A 66 -2.39 -2.22 -7.78
CA ALA A 66 -2.11 -3.50 -7.12
C ALA A 66 -2.48 -3.52 -5.62
N GLN A 67 -2.49 -2.37 -4.93
CA GLN A 67 -2.97 -2.27 -3.54
C GLN A 67 -4.43 -2.70 -3.39
N PHE A 68 -5.22 -2.64 -4.46
CA PHE A 68 -6.61 -3.09 -4.50
C PHE A 68 -6.78 -4.46 -5.17
N GLY A 69 -5.67 -5.15 -5.48
CA GLY A 69 -5.68 -6.44 -6.15
C GLY A 69 -5.90 -6.38 -7.68
N TRP A 70 -5.83 -5.20 -8.30
CA TRP A 70 -5.92 -5.08 -9.75
C TRP A 70 -4.58 -5.37 -10.43
N GLN A 71 -4.64 -6.13 -11.51
CA GLN A 71 -3.54 -6.32 -12.44
C GLN A 71 -3.87 -5.60 -13.73
N VAL A 72 -2.90 -4.86 -14.26
CA VAL A 72 -3.05 -4.06 -15.46
C VAL A 72 -1.90 -4.27 -16.43
N ASP A 73 -2.12 -3.87 -17.68
CA ASP A 73 -1.05 -3.78 -18.66
C ASP A 73 0.08 -2.85 -18.19
N THR A 74 1.31 -3.14 -18.65
CA THR A 74 2.51 -2.41 -18.23
C THR A 74 2.54 -0.96 -18.72
N SER A 75 1.79 -0.63 -19.77
CA SER A 75 1.71 0.71 -20.35
C SER A 75 0.28 1.23 -20.30
N PRO A 76 0.08 2.52 -19.98
CA PRO A 76 -1.26 3.10 -20.04
C PRO A 76 -1.73 3.15 -21.49
N THR A 77 -2.99 2.80 -21.71
CA THR A 77 -3.69 2.94 -22.99
C THR A 77 -3.90 4.41 -23.33
N GLU A 78 -4.12 5.25 -22.31
CA GLU A 78 -4.27 6.70 -22.46
C GLU A 78 -3.55 7.46 -21.34
N SER A 79 -2.91 8.57 -21.70
CA SER A 79 -2.29 9.52 -20.78
C SER A 79 -2.61 10.92 -21.25
N THR A 80 -3.48 11.63 -20.54
CA THR A 80 -3.93 12.97 -20.92
C THR A 80 -4.02 13.88 -19.69
N THR A 81 -4.28 15.17 -19.92
CA THR A 81 -4.60 16.12 -18.86
C THR A 81 -6.04 16.55 -18.98
N VAL A 82 -6.77 16.55 -17.87
CA VAL A 82 -8.17 16.95 -17.81
C VAL A 82 -8.34 18.03 -16.76
N THR A 83 -9.30 18.93 -16.97
CA THR A 83 -9.61 19.97 -15.98
C THR A 83 -10.86 19.57 -15.22
N ILE A 84 -10.76 19.52 -13.89
CA ILE A 84 -11.92 19.32 -13.04
C ILE A 84 -12.84 20.55 -13.19
N PRO A 85 -14.13 20.37 -13.52
CA PRO A 85 -15.06 21.49 -13.65
C PRO A 85 -15.09 22.36 -12.39
N ARG A 86 -15.37 23.65 -12.52
CA ARG A 86 -15.56 24.54 -11.36
C ARG A 86 -16.92 24.32 -10.69
N GLU A 87 -17.90 23.94 -11.49
CA GLU A 87 -19.27 23.65 -11.06
C GLU A 87 -19.59 22.22 -11.47
N PHE A 88 -20.15 21.45 -10.53
CA PHE A 88 -20.46 20.05 -10.76
C PHE A 88 -21.91 19.95 -11.21
N ASP A 89 -22.11 19.63 -12.49
CA ASP A 89 -23.42 19.26 -12.99
C ASP A 89 -23.88 17.92 -12.38
N LYS A 90 -25.08 17.47 -12.72
CA LYS A 90 -25.63 16.22 -12.16
C LYS A 90 -24.75 15.00 -12.45
N VAL A 91 -24.07 14.97 -13.58
CA VAL A 91 -23.25 13.83 -14.01
C VAL A 91 -21.93 13.82 -13.24
N PHE A 92 -21.23 14.95 -13.21
CA PHE A 92 -19.97 15.07 -12.48
C PHE A 92 -20.18 14.98 -10.97
N ALA A 93 -21.31 15.48 -10.45
CA ALA A 93 -21.68 15.30 -9.05
C ALA A 93 -21.86 13.81 -8.70
N ALA A 94 -22.58 13.05 -9.53
CA ALA A 94 -22.73 11.60 -9.32
C ALA A 94 -21.38 10.87 -9.38
N TYR A 95 -20.50 11.27 -10.30
CA TYR A 95 -19.14 10.75 -10.35
C TYR A 95 -18.33 11.10 -9.09
N ASN A 96 -18.44 12.34 -8.58
CA ASN A 96 -17.78 12.73 -7.34
C ASN A 96 -18.30 11.97 -6.12
N GLU A 97 -19.59 11.63 -6.06
CA GLU A 97 -20.13 10.78 -4.99
C GLU A 97 -19.51 9.38 -5.04
N LEU A 98 -19.28 8.81 -6.22
CA LEU A 98 -18.52 7.57 -6.37
C LEU A 98 -17.08 7.72 -5.86
N GLN A 99 -16.43 8.85 -6.12
CA GLN A 99 -15.10 9.14 -5.57
C GLN A 99 -15.12 9.27 -4.04
N ARG A 100 -16.15 9.91 -3.48
CA ARG A 100 -16.32 10.07 -2.03
C ARG A 100 -16.50 8.75 -1.31
N GLY A 101 -17.17 7.78 -1.95
CA GLY A 101 -17.24 6.41 -1.46
C GLY A 101 -15.86 5.74 -1.28
N GLN A 102 -14.85 6.21 -2.02
CA GLN A 102 -13.45 5.77 -1.93
C GLN A 102 -12.61 6.64 -0.98
N GLY A 103 -13.22 7.62 -0.31
CA GLY A 103 -12.52 8.61 0.52
C GLY A 103 -11.85 9.73 -0.29
N LEU A 104 -12.22 9.92 -1.56
CA LEU A 104 -11.66 10.92 -2.46
C LEU A 104 -12.70 12.00 -2.77
N ASP A 105 -12.32 13.28 -2.80
CA ASP A 105 -13.26 14.38 -3.12
C ASP A 105 -12.68 15.31 -4.18
N LEU A 106 -13.23 15.23 -5.39
CA LEU A 106 -12.82 16.05 -6.53
C LEU A 106 -13.22 17.51 -6.37
N SER A 107 -14.19 17.83 -5.50
CA SER A 107 -14.62 19.23 -5.30
C SER A 107 -13.49 20.10 -4.71
N ALA A 108 -12.57 19.50 -3.94
CA ALA A 108 -11.36 20.17 -3.45
C ALA A 108 -10.38 20.57 -4.57
N TYR A 109 -10.55 19.98 -5.76
CA TYR A 109 -9.71 20.20 -6.94
C TYR A 109 -10.48 20.89 -8.08
N ALA A 110 -11.64 21.49 -7.80
CA ALA A 110 -12.44 22.21 -8.77
C ALA A 110 -11.63 23.31 -9.50
N GLY A 111 -11.70 23.33 -10.83
CA GLY A 111 -10.93 24.22 -11.69
C GLY A 111 -9.44 23.91 -11.79
N ARG A 112 -8.95 22.79 -11.23
CA ARG A 112 -7.57 22.34 -11.37
C ARG A 112 -7.42 21.41 -12.58
N THR A 113 -6.29 21.52 -13.26
CA THR A 113 -5.87 20.55 -14.26
C THR A 113 -5.12 19.42 -13.59
N VAL A 114 -5.48 18.19 -13.93
CA VAL A 114 -5.00 16.94 -13.34
C VAL A 114 -4.62 15.98 -14.46
N GLU A 115 -3.78 15.01 -14.16
CA GLU A 115 -3.36 13.98 -15.11
C GLU A 115 -4.33 12.81 -15.04
N ARG A 116 -4.80 12.33 -16.18
CA ARG A 116 -5.62 11.12 -16.30
C ARG A 116 -4.81 10.02 -16.98
N TYR A 117 -4.71 8.88 -16.33
CA TYR A 117 -4.11 7.67 -16.87
C TYR A 117 -5.15 6.57 -16.95
N THR A 118 -5.19 5.86 -18.07
CA THR A 118 -6.11 4.75 -18.30
C THR A 118 -5.30 3.50 -18.61
N TYR A 119 -5.59 2.41 -17.91
CA TYR A 119 -4.92 1.13 -18.05
C TYR A 119 -5.93 0.03 -18.37
N THR A 120 -5.58 -0.94 -19.21
CA THR A 120 -6.38 -2.16 -19.37
C THR A 120 -6.21 -3.05 -18.14
N VAL A 121 -7.31 -3.50 -17.54
CA VAL A 121 -7.31 -4.47 -16.44
C VAL A 121 -7.29 -5.89 -17.02
N THR A 122 -6.37 -6.73 -16.52
CA THR A 122 -6.11 -8.07 -17.05
C THR A 122 -6.67 -9.20 -16.17
N ASN A 123 -7.04 -8.91 -14.92
CA ASN A 123 -7.55 -9.89 -13.96
C ASN A 123 -9.02 -9.63 -13.53
N TYR A 124 -9.81 -9.01 -14.40
CA TYR A 124 -11.24 -8.84 -14.15
C TYR A 124 -11.98 -10.15 -14.51
N GLU A 125 -12.51 -10.82 -13.50
CA GLU A 125 -13.20 -12.11 -13.67
C GLU A 125 -14.66 -11.91 -14.10
N ASN A 126 -15.24 -12.93 -14.75
CA ASN A 126 -16.66 -12.98 -15.11
C ASN A 126 -17.14 -11.83 -16.02
N TYR A 127 -16.23 -11.18 -16.75
CA TYR A 127 -16.56 -10.17 -17.75
C TYR A 127 -15.85 -10.49 -19.07
N ALA A 128 -16.61 -10.50 -20.17
CA ALA A 128 -16.08 -10.85 -21.49
C ALA A 128 -15.52 -9.64 -22.26
N GLY A 129 -15.86 -8.42 -21.84
CA GLY A 129 -15.42 -7.18 -22.48
C GLY A 129 -14.09 -6.66 -21.92
N THR A 130 -13.62 -5.55 -22.47
CA THR A 130 -12.44 -4.85 -21.97
C THR A 130 -12.80 -4.03 -20.74
N VAL A 131 -11.99 -4.14 -19.69
CA VAL A 131 -12.12 -3.33 -18.47
C VAL A 131 -10.93 -2.39 -18.37
N TYR A 132 -11.18 -1.17 -17.95
CA TYR A 132 -10.20 -0.12 -17.76
C TYR A 132 -10.13 0.31 -16.30
N ALA A 133 -8.93 0.70 -15.88
CA ALA A 133 -8.67 1.40 -14.64
C ALA A 133 -8.24 2.83 -14.97
N ASN A 134 -9.02 3.80 -14.51
CA ASN A 134 -8.75 5.23 -14.65
C ASN A 134 -8.17 5.78 -13.35
N LEU A 135 -7.10 6.56 -13.46
CA LEU A 135 -6.47 7.28 -12.36
C LEU A 135 -6.46 8.77 -12.65
N LEU A 136 -6.98 9.58 -11.71
CA LEU A 136 -6.86 11.03 -11.71
C LEU A 136 -5.79 11.43 -10.69
N ILE A 137 -4.71 12.03 -11.17
CA ILE A 137 -3.53 12.36 -10.36
C ILE A 137 -3.31 13.86 -10.37
N TYR A 138 -3.17 14.46 -9.19
CA TYR A 138 -2.81 15.85 -9.03
C TYR A 138 -1.57 15.97 -8.15
N ARG A 139 -0.47 16.49 -8.72
CA ARG A 139 0.81 16.72 -8.01
C ARG A 139 1.36 15.48 -7.31
N GLY A 140 1.21 14.32 -7.95
CA GLY A 140 1.69 13.04 -7.43
C GLY A 140 0.79 12.41 -6.37
N ARG A 141 -0.46 12.87 -6.24
CA ARG A 141 -1.49 12.26 -5.40
C ARG A 141 -2.63 11.76 -6.27
N VAL A 142 -3.11 10.55 -6.04
CA VAL A 142 -4.38 10.07 -6.61
C VAL A 142 -5.52 10.77 -5.90
N ILE A 143 -6.31 11.52 -6.68
CA ILE A 143 -7.44 12.32 -6.19
C ILE A 143 -8.79 11.76 -6.63
N GLY A 144 -8.78 10.76 -7.50
CA GLY A 144 -9.97 10.07 -8.00
C GLY A 144 -9.61 9.00 -9.01
N GLY A 145 -10.60 8.22 -9.39
CA GLY A 145 -10.52 7.23 -10.45
C GLY A 145 -11.57 6.14 -10.30
N ASP A 146 -11.56 5.20 -11.22
CA ASP A 146 -12.61 4.20 -11.36
C ASP A 146 -12.12 2.97 -12.11
N ILE A 147 -12.84 1.87 -11.92
CA ILE A 147 -12.77 0.68 -12.76
C ILE A 147 -14.04 0.65 -13.60
N CYS A 148 -13.92 0.66 -14.92
CA CYS A 148 -15.06 0.70 -15.82
C CYS A 148 -14.90 -0.21 -17.03
N SER A 149 -16.00 -0.70 -17.57
CA SER A 149 -15.97 -1.46 -18.82
C SER A 149 -16.00 -0.54 -20.04
N ALA A 150 -15.42 -1.00 -21.15
CA ALA A 150 -15.44 -0.32 -22.45
C ALA A 150 -16.84 -0.26 -23.10
N ASP A 151 -17.79 -1.05 -22.62
CA ASP A 151 -19.11 -1.21 -23.23
C ASP A 151 -20.08 -0.07 -22.88
N SER A 152 -20.97 0.27 -23.82
CA SER A 152 -21.94 1.36 -23.67
C SER A 152 -23.01 1.12 -22.59
N ALA A 153 -23.36 -0.15 -22.34
CA ALA A 153 -24.20 -0.59 -21.22
C ALA A 153 -23.36 -1.04 -20.01
N GLY A 154 -22.14 -0.53 -19.96
CA GLY A 154 -21.11 -0.94 -19.03
C GLY A 154 -21.35 -0.55 -17.57
N PHE A 155 -20.37 -0.88 -16.74
CA PHE A 155 -20.34 -0.49 -15.34
C PHE A 155 -19.22 0.52 -15.07
N VAL A 156 -19.38 1.26 -13.98
CA VAL A 156 -18.34 2.11 -13.37
C VAL A 156 -18.38 1.86 -11.87
N GLN A 157 -17.23 1.57 -11.28
CA GLN A 157 -17.09 1.34 -9.84
C GLN A 157 -15.78 1.97 -9.32
N GLY A 158 -15.63 2.02 -8.00
CA GLY A 158 -14.38 2.46 -7.37
C GLY A 158 -13.25 1.44 -7.50
N PHE A 159 -12.10 1.73 -6.87
CA PHE A 159 -10.93 0.85 -6.88
C PHE A 159 -11.11 -0.41 -6.05
N THR A 160 -11.99 -0.45 -5.06
CA THR A 160 -12.22 -1.68 -4.30
C THR A 160 -12.85 -2.74 -5.21
N LYS A 161 -12.21 -3.90 -5.28
CA LYS A 161 -12.66 -5.07 -6.05
C LYS A 161 -13.86 -5.76 -5.41
#